data_AF-K9GCH3-F1
#
_entry.id   AF-K9GCH3-F1
#
_cell.length_a   1.000
_cell.length_b   1.000
_cell.length_c   1.000
_cell.angle_alpha   90.00
_cell.angle_beta   90.00
_cell.angle_gamma   90.00
#
_symmetry.space_group_name_H-M   'P 1'
#
loop_
_entity.id
_entity.type
_entity.pdbx_description
1 polymer ?
#
loop_
_entity_poly.entity_id
_entity_poly.type
_entity_poly.pdbx_seq_one_letter_code
_entity_poly.pdbx_strand_id
1 'polypeptide(L)'
;MALNNDEWRQIDYLLCLTKPFYEYTLALSKTRDVTAHLVFQIYNMLFEHLEKSIKQLQRKHVPWKQQMLSSLEAGRLKLDEYYSQTDHDRDHIYAISTMLAPDNRFQFFLTDDWTKEWRDKYRASFQDTLLPYQERQAMTINDRPGICRSEKSVQND
;
A
#
# COMPACT_ATOMS: atom_id res chain seq x y z
N MET A 1 -37.40 16.79 15.36
CA MET A 1 -36.73 17.96 14.73
C MET A 1 -36.31 17.54 13.34
N ALA A 2 -36.64 18.33 12.31
CA ALA A 2 -36.16 18.11 10.95
C ALA A 2 -34.87 18.91 10.74
N LEU A 3 -33.89 18.32 10.07
CA LEU A 3 -32.63 18.99 9.74
C LEU A 3 -32.88 20.13 8.75
N ASN A 4 -32.12 21.21 8.89
CA ASN A 4 -32.14 22.32 7.96
C ASN A 4 -31.33 22.00 6.68
N ASN A 5 -31.43 22.87 5.67
CA ASN A 5 -30.77 22.64 4.38
C ASN A 5 -29.23 22.54 4.47
N ASP A 6 -28.59 23.27 5.37
CA ASP A 6 -27.14 23.22 5.54
C ASP A 6 -26.72 21.96 6.30
N GLU A 7 -27.51 21.49 7.26
CA GLU A 7 -27.30 20.22 7.95
C GLU A 7 -27.44 19.03 7.00
N TRP A 8 -28.45 19.04 6.11
CA TRP A 8 -28.57 18.02 5.06
C TRP A 8 -27.36 17.99 4.13
N ARG A 9 -26.87 19.17 3.71
CA ARG A 9 -25.66 19.28 2.90
C ARG A 9 -24.41 18.79 3.61
N GLN A 10 -24.31 18.99 4.93
CA GLN A 10 -23.21 18.45 5.73
C GLN A 10 -23.25 16.92 5.73
N ILE A 11 -24.44 16.32 5.89
CA ILE A 11 -24.62 14.86 5.83
C ILE A 11 -24.24 14.33 4.45
N ASP A 12 -24.72 14.94 3.37
CA ASP A 12 -24.36 14.52 2.01
C ASP A 12 -22.84 14.55 1.79
N TYR A 13 -22.18 15.58 2.32
CA TYR A 13 -20.73 15.69 2.24
C TYR A 13 -20.02 14.60 3.05
N LEU A 14 -20.47 14.33 4.28
CA LEU A 14 -19.93 13.25 5.11
C LEU A 14 -20.13 11.88 4.47
N LEU A 15 -21.28 11.63 3.86
CA LEU A 15 -21.55 10.40 3.13
C LEU A 15 -20.59 10.26 1.94
N CYS A 16 -20.41 11.33 1.17
CA CYS A 16 -19.49 11.32 0.03
C CYS A 16 -18.02 11.08 0.47
N LEU A 17 -17.63 11.68 1.60
CA LEU A 17 -16.30 11.48 2.19
C LEU A 17 -16.07 10.05 2.69
N THR A 18 -17.07 9.47 3.37
CA THR A 18 -16.93 8.18 4.06
C THR A 18 -17.27 6.98 3.19
N LYS A 19 -18.00 7.18 2.09
CA LYS A 19 -18.39 6.11 1.17
C LYS A 19 -17.21 5.29 0.63
N PRO A 20 -16.08 5.87 0.18
CA PRO A 20 -14.93 5.07 -0.24
C PRO A 20 -14.38 4.17 0.87
N PHE A 21 -14.35 4.64 2.12
CA PHE A 21 -13.93 3.82 3.26
C PHE A 21 -14.86 2.62 3.45
N TYR A 22 -16.17 2.84 3.38
CA TYR A 22 -17.15 1.76 3.45
C TYR A 22 -16.99 0.76 2.31
N GLU A 23 -16.85 1.23 1.07
CA GLU A 23 -16.72 0.36 -0.10
C GLU A 23 -15.46 -0.51 -0.03
N TYR A 24 -14.31 0.08 0.33
CA TYR A 24 -13.07 -0.69 0.44
C TYR A 24 -13.06 -1.64 1.63
N THR A 25 -13.59 -1.25 2.80
CA THR A 25 -13.69 -2.16 3.95
C THR A 25 -14.65 -3.31 3.67
N LEU A 26 -15.77 -3.04 2.97
CA LEU A 26 -16.70 -4.08 2.53
C LEU A 26 -16.06 -5.01 1.50
N ALA A 27 -15.31 -4.47 0.54
CA ALA A 27 -14.59 -5.29 -0.44
C ALA A 27 -13.57 -6.20 0.25
N LEU A 28 -12.73 -5.65 1.12
CA LEU A 28 -11.72 -6.40 1.87
C LEU A 28 -12.33 -7.50 2.76
N SER A 29 -13.44 -7.21 3.43
CA SER A 29 -14.11 -8.21 4.31
C SER A 29 -14.72 -9.40 3.56
N LYS A 30 -14.99 -9.25 2.25
CA LYS A 30 -15.50 -10.33 1.40
C LYS A 30 -14.39 -11.18 0.79
N THR A 31 -13.16 -10.67 0.76
CA THR A 31 -12.00 -11.38 0.22
C THR A 31 -11.53 -12.45 1.19
N ARG A 32 -11.33 -13.68 0.70
CA ARG A 32 -10.84 -14.81 1.49
C ARG A 32 -9.34 -15.08 1.34
N ASP A 33 -8.72 -14.44 0.35
CA ASP A 33 -7.29 -14.56 0.05
C ASP A 33 -6.45 -13.53 0.80
N VAL A 34 -5.13 -13.59 0.63
CA VAL A 34 -4.18 -12.64 1.23
C VAL A 34 -4.42 -11.24 0.67
N THR A 35 -4.74 -10.28 1.54
CA THR A 35 -5.16 -8.92 1.15
C THR A 35 -4.09 -7.85 1.34
N ALA A 36 -2.92 -8.18 1.90
CA ALA A 36 -1.89 -7.19 2.25
C ALA A 36 -1.47 -6.30 1.08
N HIS A 37 -1.41 -6.83 -0.15
CA HIS A 37 -1.10 -6.06 -1.35
C HIS A 37 -2.23 -5.10 -1.77
N LEU A 38 -3.50 -5.51 -1.60
CA LEU A 38 -4.68 -4.67 -1.88
C LEU A 38 -4.77 -3.53 -0.88
N VAL A 39 -4.45 -3.82 0.38
CA VAL A 39 -4.49 -2.88 1.49
C VAL A 39 -3.60 -1.65 1.20
N PHE A 40 -2.39 -1.85 0.67
CA PHE A 40 -1.50 -0.76 0.27
C PHE A 40 -2.12 0.16 -0.79
N GLN A 41 -2.69 -0.43 -1.84
CA GLN A 41 -3.33 0.31 -2.92
C GLN A 41 -4.56 1.08 -2.43
N ILE A 42 -5.38 0.46 -1.58
CA ILE A 42 -6.55 1.07 -0.97
C ILE A 42 -6.16 2.29 -0.14
N TYR A 43 -5.07 2.22 0.61
CA TYR A 43 -4.60 3.38 1.38
C TYR A 43 -4.23 4.54 0.48
N ASN A 44 -3.43 4.34 -0.56
CA ASN A 44 -3.09 5.42 -1.48
C ASN A 44 -4.34 6.10 -2.07
N MET A 45 -5.34 5.31 -2.47
CA MET A 45 -6.61 5.86 -2.98
C MET A 45 -7.41 6.63 -1.91
N LEU A 46 -7.43 6.15 -0.66
CA LEU A 46 -8.11 6.83 0.44
C LEU A 46 -7.42 8.14 0.82
N PHE A 47 -6.09 8.17 0.89
CA PHE A 47 -5.33 9.40 1.12
C PHE A 47 -5.55 10.41 0.01
N GLU A 48 -5.47 9.97 -1.25
CA GLU A 48 -5.69 10.85 -2.40
C GLU A 48 -7.11 11.47 -2.37
N HIS A 49 -8.13 10.66 -2.02
CA HIS A 49 -9.51 11.13 -1.84
C HIS A 49 -9.64 12.19 -0.74
N LEU A 50 -9.02 11.96 0.42
CA LEU A 50 -9.00 12.94 1.51
C LEU A 50 -8.27 14.22 1.11
N GLU A 51 -7.09 14.12 0.50
CA GLU A 51 -6.31 15.28 0.08
C GLU A 51 -7.01 16.13 -0.97
N LYS A 52 -7.67 15.50 -1.95
CA LYS A 52 -8.53 16.20 -2.92
C LYS A 52 -9.64 16.96 -2.20
N SER A 53 -10.29 16.33 -1.24
CA SER A 53 -11.38 16.94 -0.46
C SER A 53 -10.90 18.11 0.41
N ILE A 54 -9.75 17.97 1.06
CA ILE A 54 -9.08 19.03 1.83
C ILE A 54 -8.75 20.22 0.93
N LYS A 55 -8.08 19.99 -0.22
CA LYS A 55 -7.72 21.05 -1.19
C LYS A 55 -8.96 21.82 -1.69
N GLN A 56 -10.10 21.15 -1.86
CA GLN A 56 -11.34 21.80 -2.26
C GLN A 56 -11.94 22.66 -1.13
N LEU A 57 -11.89 22.19 0.13
CA LEU A 57 -12.44 22.89 1.29
C LEU A 57 -11.59 24.07 1.76
N GLN A 58 -10.26 24.01 1.58
CA GLN A 58 -9.34 25.13 1.89
C GLN A 58 -9.75 26.44 1.20
N ARG A 59 -10.43 26.36 0.04
CA ARG A 59 -10.92 27.52 -0.73
C ARG A 59 -12.27 28.06 -0.24
N LYS A 60 -12.86 27.50 0.83
CA LYS A 60 -14.24 27.78 1.25
C LYS A 60 -14.29 28.31 2.68
N HIS A 61 -14.78 29.53 2.88
CA HIS A 61 -14.79 30.19 4.20
C HIS A 61 -16.08 30.02 5.02
N VAL A 62 -17.04 29.21 4.54
CA VAL A 62 -18.30 28.98 5.26
C VAL A 62 -18.02 28.21 6.56
N PRO A 63 -18.59 28.60 7.73
CA PRO A 63 -18.23 28.02 9.03
C PRO A 63 -18.27 26.49 9.09
N TRP A 64 -19.36 25.86 8.62
CA TRP A 64 -19.47 24.40 8.64
C TRP A 64 -18.46 23.71 7.71
N LYS A 65 -18.04 24.37 6.63
CA LYS A 65 -17.00 23.84 5.71
C LYS A 65 -15.61 23.92 6.34
N GLN A 66 -15.36 24.96 7.14
CA GLN A 66 -14.12 25.09 7.91
C GLN A 66 -14.04 24.03 9.02
N GLN A 67 -15.17 23.74 9.68
CA GLN A 67 -15.25 22.62 10.63
C GLN A 67 -15.05 21.25 9.93
N MET A 68 -15.58 21.09 8.72
CA MET A 68 -15.33 19.89 7.92
C MET A 68 -13.85 19.78 7.55
N LEU A 69 -13.22 20.89 7.14
CA LEU A 69 -11.81 20.93 6.79
C LEU A 69 -10.93 20.49 7.97
N SER A 70 -11.13 21.06 9.16
CA SER A 70 -10.33 20.68 10.33
C SER A 70 -10.55 19.21 10.73
N SER A 71 -11.77 18.70 10.58
CA SER A 71 -12.08 17.29 10.81
C SER A 71 -11.35 16.37 9.83
N LEU A 72 -11.28 16.76 8.54
CA LEU A 72 -10.56 15.99 7.53
C LEU A 72 -9.05 16.03 7.73
N GLU A 73 -8.49 17.17 8.11
CA GLU A 73 -7.06 17.29 8.42
C GLU A 73 -6.67 16.41 9.62
N ALA A 74 -7.49 16.40 10.67
CA ALA A 74 -7.32 15.50 11.80
C ALA A 74 -7.45 14.02 11.40
N GLY A 75 -8.43 13.68 10.55
CA GLY A 75 -8.59 12.33 10.01
C GLY A 75 -7.39 11.88 9.17
N ARG A 76 -6.87 12.74 8.29
CA ARG A 76 -5.68 12.47 7.47
C ARG A 76 -4.46 12.22 8.35
N LEU A 77 -4.25 13.04 9.38
CA LEU A 77 -3.16 12.86 10.34
C LEU A 77 -3.28 11.52 11.08
N LYS A 78 -4.50 11.12 11.47
CA LYS A 78 -4.70 9.85 12.16
C LYS A 78 -4.41 8.64 11.28
N LEU A 79 -4.80 8.68 10.01
CA LEU A 79 -4.45 7.62 9.06
C LEU A 79 -2.94 7.57 8.85
N ASP A 80 -2.28 8.72 8.71
CA ASP A 80 -0.84 8.81 8.50
C ASP A 80 -0.05 8.19 9.67
N GLU A 81 -0.46 8.49 10.92
CA GLU A 81 0.11 7.88 12.12
C GLU A 81 -0.06 6.35 12.10
N TYR A 82 -1.26 5.86 11.80
CA TYR A 82 -1.54 4.43 11.82
C TYR A 82 -0.76 3.66 10.74
N TYR A 83 -0.59 4.25 9.55
CA TYR A 83 0.10 3.58 8.44
C TYR A 83 1.61 3.76 8.42
N SER A 84 2.13 4.87 8.94
CA SER A 84 3.58 5.02 9.14
C SER A 84 4.15 3.96 10.09
N GLN A 85 3.38 3.53 11.10
CA GLN A 85 3.73 2.39 11.96
C GLN A 85 3.88 1.09 11.15
N THR A 86 3.05 0.88 10.12
CA THR A 86 3.14 -0.33 9.29
C THR A 86 4.33 -0.33 8.34
N ASP A 87 4.85 0.84 7.99
CA ASP A 87 6.11 0.99 7.25
C ASP A 87 7.34 0.84 8.15
N HIS A 88 7.26 1.25 9.42
CA HIS A 88 8.40 1.24 10.35
C HIS A 88 8.55 -0.07 11.14
N ASP A 89 7.46 -0.62 11.68
CA ASP A 89 7.51 -1.72 12.65
C ASP A 89 7.58 -3.12 12.00
N ARG A 90 7.35 -3.19 10.68
CA ARG A 90 7.32 -4.46 9.91
C ARG A 90 8.04 -4.36 8.57
N ASP A 91 9.11 -3.56 8.50
CA ASP A 91 10.01 -3.47 7.33
C ASP A 91 9.31 -3.29 5.97
N HIS A 92 8.36 -2.35 5.87
CA HIS A 92 7.60 -2.11 4.64
C HIS A 92 6.80 -3.33 4.12
N ILE A 93 6.20 -4.11 5.03
CA ILE A 93 5.44 -5.33 4.72
C ILE A 93 4.42 -5.16 3.59
N TYR A 94 3.75 -4.01 3.52
CA TYR A 94 2.76 -3.74 2.48
C TYR A 94 3.39 -3.51 1.11
N ALA A 95 4.50 -2.78 1.06
CA ALA A 95 5.24 -2.58 -0.18
C ALA A 95 5.81 -3.92 -0.69
N ILE A 96 6.41 -4.72 0.21
CA ILE A 96 6.92 -6.05 -0.10
C ILE A 96 5.80 -6.97 -0.58
N SER A 97 4.66 -7.00 0.12
CA SER A 97 3.50 -7.82 -0.27
C SER A 97 2.99 -7.43 -1.66
N THR A 98 3.00 -6.13 -1.97
CA THR A 98 2.62 -5.61 -3.30
C THR A 98 3.61 -6.04 -4.37
N MET A 99 4.92 -6.06 -4.08
CA MET A 99 5.94 -6.56 -5.00
C MET A 99 5.86 -8.07 -5.24
N LEU A 100 5.46 -8.84 -4.22
CA LEU A 100 5.21 -10.28 -4.32
C LEU A 100 3.92 -10.61 -5.06
N ALA A 101 2.95 -9.69 -5.11
CA ALA A 101 1.69 -9.91 -5.78
C ALA A 101 1.91 -10.07 -7.30
N PRO A 102 1.43 -11.17 -7.90
CA PRO A 102 1.71 -11.49 -9.30
C PRO A 102 1.10 -10.48 -10.29
N ASP A 103 0.03 -9.80 -9.87
CA ASP A 103 -0.74 -8.85 -10.68
C ASP A 103 -0.06 -7.47 -10.77
N ASN A 104 0.58 -7.03 -9.68
CA ASN A 104 1.17 -5.69 -9.56
C ASN A 104 2.69 -5.71 -9.77
N ARG A 105 3.38 -6.72 -9.22
CA ARG A 105 4.84 -6.86 -9.21
C ARG A 105 5.53 -5.53 -8.87
N PHE A 106 6.72 -5.30 -9.44
CA PHE A 106 7.41 -4.02 -9.31
C PHE A 106 6.77 -2.88 -10.13
N GLN A 107 5.89 -3.21 -11.09
CA GLN A 107 5.33 -2.21 -12.02
C GLN A 107 4.46 -1.17 -11.30
N PHE A 108 3.78 -1.57 -10.23
CA PHE A 108 2.99 -0.67 -9.39
C PHE A 108 3.78 0.55 -8.90
N PHE A 109 5.07 0.39 -8.61
CA PHE A 109 5.93 1.45 -8.10
C PHE A 109 6.57 2.31 -9.19
N LEU A 110 6.41 1.93 -10.46
CA LEU A 110 6.94 2.69 -11.60
C LEU A 110 6.04 3.84 -12.04
N THR A 111 4.85 4.00 -11.43
CA THR A 111 3.97 5.14 -11.70
C THR A 111 4.54 6.44 -11.15
N ASP A 112 4.04 7.57 -11.67
CA ASP A 112 4.48 8.92 -11.29
C ASP A 112 4.15 9.28 -9.83
N ASP A 113 3.33 8.47 -9.16
CA ASP A 113 2.95 8.67 -7.76
C ASP A 113 4.10 8.38 -6.78
N TRP A 114 5.18 7.73 -7.25
CA TRP A 114 6.31 7.32 -6.43
C TRP A 114 7.56 8.14 -6.74
N THR A 115 8.23 8.64 -5.70
CA THR A 115 9.57 9.23 -5.87
C THR A 115 10.61 8.13 -6.07
N LYS A 116 11.75 8.50 -6.67
CA LYS A 116 12.87 7.57 -6.84
C LYS A 116 13.36 7.03 -5.50
N GLU A 117 13.41 7.87 -4.48
CA GLU A 117 13.86 7.52 -3.14
C GLU A 117 13.02 6.39 -2.53
N TRP A 118 11.69 6.48 -2.60
CA TRP A 118 10.79 5.44 -2.09
C TRP A 118 10.90 4.14 -2.89
N ARG A 119 11.02 4.22 -4.22
CA ARG A 119 11.24 3.04 -5.08
C ARG A 119 12.51 2.29 -4.69
N ASP A 120 13.61 3.01 -4.53
CA ASP A 120 14.92 2.43 -4.21
C ASP A 120 14.89 1.83 -2.80
N LYS A 121 14.25 2.51 -1.83
CA LYS A 121 14.06 2.01 -0.47
C LYS A 121 13.27 0.70 -0.44
N TYR A 122 12.10 0.66 -1.08
CA TYR A 122 11.28 -0.55 -1.09
C TYR A 122 11.94 -1.72 -1.85
N ARG A 123 12.69 -1.41 -2.92
CA ARG A 123 13.49 -2.43 -3.63
C ARG A 123 14.55 -3.05 -2.72
N ALA A 124 15.29 -2.22 -1.99
CA ALA A 124 16.31 -2.69 -1.05
C ALA A 124 15.68 -3.57 0.03
N SER A 125 14.60 -3.12 0.68
CA SER A 125 13.90 -3.92 1.70
C SER A 125 13.37 -5.25 1.16
N PHE A 126 12.87 -5.27 -0.09
CA PHE A 126 12.46 -6.51 -0.73
C PHE A 126 13.63 -7.48 -0.93
N GLN A 127 14.78 -6.99 -1.40
CA GLN A 127 15.99 -7.80 -1.59
C GLN A 127 16.50 -8.36 -0.27
N ASP A 128 16.57 -7.52 0.77
CA ASP A 128 17.01 -7.92 2.11
C ASP A 128 16.11 -9.03 2.68
N THR A 129 14.79 -8.92 2.47
CA THR A 129 13.82 -9.93 2.90
C THR A 129 14.03 -11.29 2.22
N LEU A 130 14.61 -11.32 1.02
CA LEU A 130 14.88 -12.56 0.28
C LEU A 130 16.21 -13.22 0.66
N LEU A 131 17.16 -12.49 1.27
CA LEU A 131 18.49 -13.02 1.62
C LEU A 131 18.44 -14.34 2.41
N PRO A 132 17.63 -14.49 3.47
CA PRO A 132 17.58 -15.74 4.25
C PRO A 132 17.03 -16.92 3.45
N TYR A 133 16.25 -16.67 2.41
CA TYR A 133 15.73 -17.72 1.52
C TYR A 133 16.78 -18.13 0.49
N GLN A 134 17.52 -17.16 -0.05
CA GLN A 134 18.63 -17.40 -0.98
C GLN A 134 19.75 -18.21 -0.31
N GLU A 135 20.12 -17.85 0.92
CA GLU A 135 21.11 -18.58 1.71
C GLU A 135 20.67 -20.03 1.98
N ARG A 136 19.42 -20.24 2.39
CA ARG A 136 18.87 -21.59 2.59
C ARG A 136 18.82 -22.41 1.30
N GLN A 137 18.48 -21.79 0.18
CA GLN A 137 18.51 -22.45 -1.13
C GLN A 137 19.94 -22.85 -1.51
N ALA A 138 20.92 -21.96 -1.30
CA ALA A 138 22.33 -22.26 -1.59
C ALA A 138 22.87 -23.40 -0.72
N MET A 139 22.51 -23.45 0.57
CA MET A 139 22.85 -24.58 1.46
C MET A 139 22.20 -25.89 0.99
N THR A 140 20.92 -25.85 0.62
CA THR A 140 20.17 -27.02 0.15
C THR A 140 20.70 -27.55 -1.20
N ILE A 141 21.23 -26.67 -2.06
CA ILE A 141 21.85 -27.05 -3.33
C ILE A 141 23.23 -27.68 -3.10
N ASN A 142 24.01 -27.17 -2.14
CA ASN A 142 25.33 -27.70 -1.81
C ASN A 142 25.27 -29.06 -1.07
N ASP A 143 24.16 -29.36 -0.39
CA ASP A 143 23.93 -30.67 0.26
C ASP A 143 23.31 -31.74 -0.68
N ARG A 144 23.01 -31.41 -1.95
CA ARG A 144 22.64 -32.44 -2.94
C ARG A 144 23.91 -33.10 -3.47
N PRO A 145 24.15 -34.41 -3.25
CA PRO A 145 25.25 -35.10 -3.91
C PRO A 145 25.07 -34.95 -5.42
N GLY A 146 26.11 -34.44 -6.09
CA GLY A 146 26.08 -33.98 -7.47
C GLY A 146 25.47 -34.99 -8.43
N ILE A 147 24.29 -34.67 -8.95
CA ILE A 147 23.78 -35.31 -10.15
C ILE A 147 24.30 -34.50 -11.35
N CYS A 148 25.24 -35.14 -12.05
CA CYS A 148 25.70 -34.85 -13.41
C CYS A 148 26.53 -33.58 -13.61
N ARG A 149 27.83 -33.67 -13.26
CA ARG A 149 28.87 -33.02 -14.07
C ARG A 149 29.04 -33.90 -15.31
N SER A 150 28.59 -33.43 -16.48
CA SER A 150 28.80 -34.14 -17.74
C SER A 150 30.28 -34.39 -17.96
N GLU A 151 30.60 -35.64 -18.28
CA GLU A 151 31.94 -36.11 -18.65
C GLU A 151 32.51 -35.22 -19.76
N LYS A 152 33.68 -34.65 -19.52
CA LYS A 152 34.49 -34.08 -20.60
C LYS A 152 34.95 -35.26 -21.45
N SER A 153 34.53 -35.22 -22.71
CA SER A 153 34.97 -36.07 -23.81
C SER A 153 36.49 -36.26 -23.81
N VAL A 154 36.90 -37.52 -23.76
CA VAL A 154 38.22 -38.02 -24.14
C VAL A 154 38.48 -37.59 -25.59
N GLN A 155 39.54 -36.81 -25.81
CA GLN A 155 40.15 -36.64 -27.13
C GLN A 155 41.50 -37.37 -27.06
N ASN A 156 41.57 -38.52 -27.72
CA ASN A 156 42.82 -39.24 -27.99
C ASN A 156 43.58 -38.52 -29.11
N ASP A 157 44.90 -38.40 -28.93
CA ASP A 157 45.90 -38.58 -30.00
C ASP A 157 46.93 -39.59 -29.48
#